data_AF-A0A6I9P2Q0-F1
#
_entry.id   AF-A0A6I9P2Q0-F1
#
_cell.length_a   1.000
_cell.length_b   1.000
_cell.length_c   1.000
_cell.angle_alpha   90.00
_cell.angle_beta   90.00
_cell.angle_gamma   90.00
#
_symmetry.space_group_name_H-M   'P 1'
#
loop_
_entity.id
_entity.type
_entity.pdbx_description
1 polymer ?
#
loop_
_entity_poly.entity_id
_entity_poly.type
_entity_poly.pdbx_seq_one_letter_code
_entity_poly.pdbx_strand_id
1 'polypeptide(L)'
;MRGDFNSETSHRNLLLSRMKMILSLTVAAFFDSVAYVMGDSHPEGSLCDFQACWLTYFDWSALAWVCLITVNLYLNLVQEISTNRYEKLYHLMAWGVPLVMASLPLLKGYYGPAGAWCWITDDHVAWRFGM
;
A
#
# COMPACT_ATOMS: atom_id res chain seq x y z
N MET A 1 7.34 -20.31 37.95
CA MET A 1 7.96 -19.04 37.50
C MET A 1 8.72 -19.12 36.16
N ARG A 2 8.76 -20.25 35.43
CA ARG A 2 9.34 -20.33 34.07
C ARG A 2 8.32 -20.16 32.93
N GLY A 3 7.01 -20.12 33.24
CA GLY A 3 5.94 -19.95 32.25
C GLY A 3 5.73 -18.49 31.81
N ASP A 4 5.76 -17.54 32.75
CA ASP A 4 5.48 -16.12 32.46
C ASP A 4 6.57 -15.44 31.62
N PHE A 5 7.84 -15.76 31.86
CA PHE A 5 8.96 -15.12 31.13
C PHE A 5 8.95 -15.47 29.62
N ASN A 6 8.54 -16.69 29.26
CA ASN A 6 8.38 -17.10 27.86
C ASN A 6 7.12 -16.48 27.22
N SER A 7 6.04 -16.31 28.01
CA SER A 7 4.81 -15.66 27.55
C SER A 7 5.02 -14.17 27.25
N GLU A 8 5.63 -13.41 28.17
CA GLU A 8 5.90 -11.97 27.97
C GLU A 8 6.85 -11.71 26.80
N THR A 9 7.90 -12.54 26.66
CA THR A 9 8.88 -12.36 25.59
C THR A 9 8.30 -12.72 24.23
N SER A 10 7.46 -13.76 24.16
CA SER A 10 6.69 -14.10 22.95
C SER A 10 5.69 -12.99 22.59
N HIS A 11 4.94 -12.47 23.56
CA HIS A 11 3.95 -11.41 23.36
C HIS A 11 4.60 -10.11 22.89
N ARG A 12 5.74 -9.73 23.47
CA ARG A 12 6.52 -8.54 23.10
C ARG A 12 7.12 -8.66 21.69
N ASN A 13 7.63 -9.83 21.30
CA ASN A 13 8.13 -10.07 19.95
C ASN A 13 6.98 -10.06 18.91
N LEU A 14 5.82 -10.62 19.25
CA LEU A 14 4.61 -10.54 18.43
C LEU A 14 4.11 -9.10 18.26
N LEU A 15 4.15 -8.29 19.31
CA LEU A 15 3.81 -6.87 19.24
C LEU A 15 4.81 -6.10 18.37
N LEU A 16 6.12 -6.36 18.52
CA LEU A 16 7.17 -5.73 17.71
C LEU A 16 7.02 -5.99 16.21
N SER A 17 6.74 -7.23 15.80
CA SER A 17 6.52 -7.56 14.37
C SER A 17 5.29 -6.84 13.80
N ARG A 18 4.21 -6.76 14.58
CA ARG A 18 2.99 -6.03 14.20
C ARG A 18 3.25 -4.52 14.07
N MET A 19 3.95 -3.93 15.03
CA MET A 19 4.28 -2.50 15.00
C MET A 19 5.17 -2.12 13.81
N LYS A 20 6.10 -3.00 13.38
CA LYS A 20 6.92 -2.76 12.19
C LYS A 20 6.10 -2.66 10.90
N MET A 21 5.08 -3.50 10.73
CA MET A 21 4.20 -3.43 9.55
C MET A 21 3.34 -2.15 9.57
N ILE A 22 2.79 -1.80 10.74
CA ILE A 22 2.01 -0.57 10.92
C ILE A 22 2.88 0.67 10.65
N LEU A 23 4.14 0.67 11.09
CA LEU A 23 5.07 1.75 10.77
C LEU A 23 5.23 1.92 9.25
N SER A 24 5.44 0.82 8.52
CA SER A 24 5.55 0.83 7.05
C SER A 24 4.30 1.41 6.39
N LEU A 25 3.11 1.05 6.88
CA LEU A 25 1.84 1.60 6.43
C LEU A 25 1.74 3.10 6.68
N THR A 26 2.06 3.56 7.89
CA THR A 26 1.99 4.99 8.21
C THR A 26 2.95 5.83 7.38
N VAL A 27 4.13 5.28 7.05
CA VAL A 27 5.08 5.91 6.12
C VAL A 27 4.47 6.00 4.72
N ALA A 28 3.87 4.92 4.21
CA ALA A 28 3.19 4.95 2.91
C ALA A 28 2.04 5.99 2.88
N ALA A 29 1.21 6.02 3.91
CA ALA A 29 0.09 6.97 4.03
C ALA A 29 0.55 8.43 4.16
N PHE A 30 1.70 8.67 4.79
CA PHE A 30 2.30 10.00 4.85
C PHE A 30 2.73 10.47 3.45
N PHE A 31 3.41 9.61 2.68
CA PHE A 31 3.79 9.94 1.31
C PHE A 31 2.60 10.10 0.37
N ASP A 32 1.54 9.32 0.58
CA ASP A 32 0.27 9.47 -0.14
C ASP A 32 -0.37 10.85 0.15
N SER A 33 -0.45 11.23 1.42
CA SER A 33 -0.95 12.55 1.83
C SER A 33 -0.13 13.70 1.22
N VAL A 34 1.20 13.55 1.14
CA VAL A 34 2.08 14.52 0.48
C VAL A 34 1.77 14.61 -1.01
N ALA A 35 1.45 13.49 -1.67
CA ALA A 35 1.08 13.45 -3.08
C ALA A 35 -0.23 14.18 -3.36
N TYR A 36 -1.23 14.04 -2.47
CA TYR A 36 -2.48 14.80 -2.53
C TYR A 36 -2.26 16.29 -2.33
N VAL A 37 -1.38 16.69 -1.39
CA VAL A 37 -1.05 18.11 -1.14
C VAL A 37 -0.27 18.73 -2.30
N MET A 38 0.56 17.95 -3.00
CA MET A 38 1.29 18.40 -4.19
C MET A 38 0.42 18.55 -5.44
N GLY A 39 -0.87 18.19 -5.38
CA GLY A 39 -1.82 18.39 -6.47
C GLY A 39 -2.12 19.87 -6.68
N ASP A 40 -1.31 20.53 -7.49
CA ASP A 40 -1.63 21.85 -8.02
C ASP A 40 -2.61 21.70 -9.19
N SER A 41 -3.66 22.52 -9.15
CA SER A 41 -4.85 22.37 -10.00
C SER A 41 -4.58 22.49 -11.51
N HIS A 42 -3.46 23.04 -11.98
CA HIS A 42 -3.04 23.05 -13.39
C HIS A 42 -1.52 23.17 -13.49
N PRO A 43 -0.79 22.18 -14.05
CA PRO A 43 -0.42 22.27 -15.47
C PRO A 43 -0.35 20.92 -16.21
N GLU A 44 -0.81 20.92 -17.46
CA GLU A 44 -0.46 19.93 -18.48
C GLU A 44 1.08 19.73 -18.51
N GLY A 45 1.56 18.50 -18.32
CA GLY A 45 2.98 18.18 -18.36
C GLY A 45 3.35 16.90 -17.62
N SER A 46 4.60 16.45 -17.80
CA SER A 46 5.11 15.19 -17.23
C SER A 46 5.11 15.14 -15.69
N LEU A 47 4.95 16.28 -15.02
CA LEU A 47 4.81 16.36 -13.56
C LEU A 47 3.43 15.86 -13.10
N CYS A 48 2.38 16.09 -13.88
CA CYS A 48 1.02 15.62 -13.62
C CYS A 48 0.96 14.08 -13.68
N ASP A 49 1.59 13.50 -14.70
CA ASP A 49 1.71 12.04 -14.85
C ASP A 49 2.53 11.41 -13.73
N PHE A 50 3.63 12.08 -13.32
CA PHE A 50 4.45 11.62 -12.21
C PHE A 50 3.67 11.66 -10.89
N GLN A 51 2.92 12.74 -10.63
CA GLN A 51 2.08 12.87 -9.44
C GLN A 51 0.99 11.78 -9.42
N ALA A 52 0.28 11.58 -10.53
CA ALA A 52 -0.78 10.59 -10.62
C ALA A 52 -0.23 9.17 -10.43
N CYS A 53 0.92 8.86 -11.04
CA CYS A 53 1.61 7.59 -10.85
C CYS A 53 2.09 7.40 -9.41
N TRP A 54 2.64 8.45 -8.78
CA TRP A 54 3.11 8.43 -7.41
C TRP A 54 1.94 8.14 -6.46
N LEU A 55 0.87 8.92 -6.56
CA LEU A 55 -0.33 8.76 -5.74
C LEU A 55 -0.90 7.34 -5.88
N THR A 56 -1.15 6.89 -7.12
CA THR A 56 -1.65 5.55 -7.39
C THR A 56 -0.77 4.47 -6.76
N TYR A 57 0.55 4.59 -6.87
CA TYR A 57 1.47 3.60 -6.30
C TYR A 57 1.43 3.56 -4.77
N PHE A 58 1.42 4.72 -4.11
CA PHE A 58 1.43 4.78 -2.64
C PHE A 58 0.10 4.35 -2.03
N ASP A 59 -1.02 4.70 -2.66
CA ASP A 59 -2.36 4.29 -2.23
C ASP A 59 -2.52 2.75 -2.32
N TRP A 60 -2.15 2.17 -3.46
CA TRP A 60 -2.15 0.71 -3.64
C TRP A 60 -1.18 -0.01 -2.69
N SER A 61 -0.01 0.58 -2.44
CA SER A 61 0.97 0.05 -1.48
C SER A 61 0.39 0.06 -0.06
N ALA A 62 -0.23 1.16 0.37
CA ALA A 62 -0.88 1.26 1.66
C ALA A 62 -1.99 0.20 1.80
N LEU A 63 -2.85 0.05 0.79
CA LEU A 63 -3.92 -0.94 0.78
C LEU A 63 -3.35 -2.37 0.86
N ALA A 64 -2.29 -2.67 0.10
CA ALA A 64 -1.63 -3.97 0.16
C ALA A 64 -1.03 -4.24 1.55
N TRP A 65 -0.38 -3.26 2.18
CA TRP A 65 0.12 -3.39 3.56
C TRP A 65 -1.02 -3.61 4.57
N VAL A 66 -2.16 -2.93 4.44
CA VAL A 66 -3.35 -3.16 5.29
C VAL A 66 -3.88 -4.59 5.13
N CYS A 67 -4.01 -5.06 3.89
CA CYS A 67 -4.43 -6.44 3.61
C CYS A 67 -3.45 -7.46 4.21
N LEU A 68 -2.14 -7.23 4.06
CA LEU A 68 -1.12 -8.09 4.65
C LEU A 68 -1.22 -8.13 6.16
N ILE A 69 -1.34 -6.98 6.83
CA ILE A 69 -1.49 -6.90 8.29
C ILE A 69 -2.74 -7.69 8.73
N THR A 70 -3.85 -7.54 8.01
CA THR A 70 -5.12 -8.22 8.30
C THR A 70 -5.00 -9.73 8.15
N VAL A 71 -4.38 -10.21 7.07
CA VAL A 71 -4.16 -11.65 6.86
C VAL A 71 -3.17 -12.22 7.88
N ASN A 72 -2.10 -11.49 8.19
CA ASN A 72 -1.11 -11.90 9.19
C ASN A 72 -1.77 -12.01 10.58
N LEU A 73 -2.63 -11.05 10.92
CA LEU A 73 -3.42 -11.07 12.14
C LEU A 73 -4.41 -12.25 12.17
N TYR A 74 -5.13 -12.49 11.07
CA TYR A 74 -6.08 -13.59 10.96
C TYR A 74 -5.40 -14.96 11.12
N LEU A 75 -4.31 -15.21 10.39
CA LEU A 75 -3.57 -16.46 10.48
C LEU A 75 -2.94 -16.66 11.85
N ASN A 76 -2.47 -15.59 12.49
CA ASN A 76 -1.87 -15.65 13.82
C ASN A 76 -2.91 -15.86 14.94
N LEU A 77 -4.07 -15.20 14.87
CA LEU A 77 -5.15 -15.32 15.87
C LEU A 77 -5.98 -16.61 15.71
N VAL A 78 -6.32 -16.97 14.48
CA VAL A 78 -7.29 -18.05 14.21
C VAL A 78 -6.61 -19.37 13.95
N GLN A 79 -5.50 -19.38 13.22
CA GLN A 79 -4.88 -20.62 12.76
C GLN A 79 -3.59 -21.01 13.49
N GLU A 80 -2.97 -20.10 14.26
CA GLU A 80 -1.65 -20.31 14.91
C GLU A 80 -0.57 -20.85 13.95
N ILE A 81 -0.71 -20.58 12.63
CA ILE A 81 0.18 -21.11 11.61
C ILE A 81 1.47 -20.29 11.56
N SER A 82 2.62 -20.97 11.48
CA SER A 82 3.90 -20.32 11.23
C SER A 82 3.91 -19.64 9.84
N THR A 83 3.77 -18.32 9.84
CA THR A 83 3.72 -17.43 8.65
C THR A 83 5.03 -17.36 7.86
N ASN A 84 6.08 -18.02 8.34
CA ASN A 84 7.47 -17.95 7.84
C ASN A 84 7.64 -18.34 6.36
N ARG A 85 6.74 -19.17 5.80
CA ARG A 85 6.79 -19.53 4.37
C ARG A 85 6.05 -18.56 3.46
N TYR A 86 5.06 -17.83 3.98
CA TYR A 86 4.21 -16.95 3.19
C TYR A 86 4.66 -15.48 3.23
N GLU A 87 5.51 -15.07 4.18
CA GLU A 87 6.08 -13.70 4.23
C GLU A 87 6.71 -13.25 2.92
N LYS A 88 7.46 -14.12 2.24
CA LYS A 88 8.08 -13.77 0.95
C LYS A 88 7.03 -13.51 -0.13
N LEU A 89 5.96 -14.32 -0.16
CA LEU A 89 4.86 -14.14 -1.11
C LEU A 89 4.08 -12.86 -0.80
N TYR A 90 3.89 -12.56 0.49
CA TYR A 90 3.26 -11.32 0.95
C TYR A 90 4.05 -10.09 0.53
N HIS A 91 5.36 -10.05 0.74
CA HIS A 91 6.18 -8.94 0.25
C HIS A 91 6.17 -8.86 -1.28
N LEU A 92 6.20 -9.98 -2.00
CA LEU A 92 6.12 -9.97 -3.46
C LEU A 92 4.78 -9.41 -3.96
N MET A 93 3.67 -9.77 -3.33
CA MET A 93 2.35 -9.23 -3.68
C MET A 93 2.21 -7.76 -3.26
N ALA A 94 2.70 -7.38 -2.08
CA ALA A 94 2.60 -6.01 -1.59
C ALA A 94 3.43 -5.00 -2.38
N TRP A 95 4.55 -5.42 -2.97
CA TRP A 95 5.31 -4.54 -3.85
C TRP A 95 4.91 -4.71 -5.32
N GLY A 96 4.58 -5.93 -5.76
CA GLY A 96 4.27 -6.24 -7.14
C GLY A 96 2.89 -5.76 -7.60
N VAL A 97 1.85 -5.93 -6.77
CA VAL A 97 0.48 -5.50 -7.13
C VAL A 97 0.41 -3.97 -7.31
N PRO A 98 0.94 -3.14 -6.40
CA PRO A 98 0.94 -1.68 -6.59
C PRO A 98 1.80 -1.24 -7.79
N LEU A 99 2.91 -1.91 -8.07
CA LEU A 99 3.75 -1.61 -9.23
C LEU A 99 3.02 -1.90 -10.55
N VAL A 100 2.32 -3.03 -10.64
CA VAL A 100 1.52 -3.38 -11.82
C VAL A 100 0.36 -2.42 -11.98
N MET A 101 -0.37 -2.12 -10.89
CA MET A 101 -1.51 -1.20 -10.92
C MET A 101 -1.10 0.24 -11.27
N ALA A 102 0.07 0.71 -10.82
CA ALA A 102 0.57 2.05 -11.14
C ALA A 102 1.23 2.15 -12.53
N SER A 103 1.85 1.06 -13.02
CA SER A 103 2.52 1.04 -14.34
C SER A 103 1.56 0.85 -15.52
N LEU A 104 0.44 0.15 -15.34
CA LEU A 104 -0.55 -0.06 -16.41
C LEU A 104 -1.15 1.24 -16.98
N PRO A 105 -1.59 2.22 -16.16
CA PRO A 105 -2.07 3.51 -16.66
C PRO A 105 -0.95 4.40 -17.18
N LEU A 106 0.28 4.27 -16.61
CA LEU A 106 1.47 5.00 -17.06
C LEU A 106 1.86 4.60 -18.50
N LEU A 107 1.90 3.29 -18.77
CA LEU A 107 2.28 2.76 -20.09
C LEU A 107 1.26 3.09 -21.18
N LYS A 108 0.01 3.34 -20.81
CA LYS A 108 -1.05 3.72 -21.74
C LYS A 108 -1.24 5.23 -21.88
N GLY A 109 -0.56 6.04 -21.06
CA GLY A 109 -0.70 7.51 -21.08
C GLY A 109 -2.10 7.98 -20.69
N TYR A 110 -2.77 7.28 -19.77
CA TYR A 110 -4.13 7.62 -19.34
C TYR A 110 -4.20 8.60 -18.18
N TYR A 111 -3.04 8.96 -17.61
CA TYR A 111 -2.95 10.02 -16.63
C TYR A 111 -3.19 11.36 -17.32
N GLY A 112 -3.93 12.22 -16.62
CA GLY A 112 -4.26 13.56 -17.09
C GLY A 112 -4.98 14.34 -16.00
N PRO A 113 -5.41 15.57 -16.30
CA PRO A 113 -6.13 16.39 -15.33
C PRO A 113 -7.53 15.82 -15.09
N ALA A 114 -7.80 15.37 -13.86
CA ALA A 114 -9.09 14.82 -13.44
C ALA A 114 -9.71 15.70 -12.34
N GLY A 115 -10.00 16.95 -12.68
CA GLY A 115 -10.55 17.94 -11.76
C GLY A 115 -9.47 18.73 -11.03
N ALA A 116 -9.43 18.65 -9.70
CA ALA A 116 -8.50 19.42 -8.85
C ALA A 116 -7.11 18.76 -8.69
N TRP A 117 -6.93 17.55 -9.21
CA TRP A 117 -5.68 16.79 -9.13
C TRP A 117 -5.47 15.97 -10.41
N CYS A 118 -4.24 15.51 -10.59
CA CYS A 118 -3.85 14.63 -11.69
C CYS A 118 -4.21 13.17 -11.37
N TRP A 119 -5.06 12.55 -12.19
CA TRP A 119 -5.49 11.14 -12.05
C TRP A 119 -5.79 10.56 -13.44
N ILE A 120 -6.24 9.31 -13.51
CA ILE A 120 -6.84 8.72 -14.72
C ILE A 120 -8.02 9.57 -15.21
N THR A 121 -7.94 9.99 -16.46
CA THR A 121 -8.94 10.80 -17.18
C THR A 121 -10.34 10.16 -17.20
N ASP A 122 -11.40 10.99 -17.21
CA ASP A 122 -12.80 10.54 -17.16
C ASP A 122 -13.21 9.62 -18.33
N ASP A 123 -12.50 9.70 -19.47
CA ASP A 123 -12.77 8.88 -20.66
C ASP A 123 -12.52 7.38 -20.44
N HIS A 124 -11.85 7.00 -19.34
CA HIS A 124 -11.44 5.62 -19.04
C HIS A 124 -12.11 5.07 -17.78
N VAL A 125 -13.44 5.10 -17.72
CA VAL A 125 -14.26 4.63 -16.58
C VAL A 125 -13.91 3.21 -16.11
N ALA A 126 -13.57 2.29 -17.01
CA ALA A 126 -13.21 0.91 -16.65
C ALA A 126 -11.96 0.84 -15.74
N TRP A 127 -11.02 1.77 -15.90
CA TRP A 127 -9.83 1.86 -15.06
C TRP A 127 -10.10 2.51 -13.71
N ARG A 128 -11.10 3.40 -13.63
CA ARG A 128 -11.54 4.01 -12.36
C ARG A 128 -12.36 3.06 -11.50
N PHE A 129 -13.07 2.10 -12.10
CA PHE A 129 -13.79 1.06 -11.35
C PHE A 129 -12.92 -0.13 -10.96
N GLY A 130 -11.85 -0.38 -11.72
CA GLY A 130 -10.87 -1.42 -11.41
C GLY A 130 -9.79 -0.95 -10.42
N MET A 131 -9.69 0.37 -10.20
CA MET A 131 -8.94 0.97 -9.09
C MET A 131 -9.82 1.15 -7.87
#